data_AF-A0A958PPS9-F1
#
_entry.id   AF-A0A958PPS9-F1
#
_cell.length_a   1.000
_cell.length_b   1.000
_cell.length_c   1.000
_cell.angle_alpha   90.00
_cell.angle_beta   90.00
_cell.angle_gamma   90.00
#
_symmetry.space_group_name_H-M   'P 1'
#
loop_
_entity.id
_entity.type
_entity.pdbx_description
1 polymer ?
#
loop_
_entity_poly.entity_id
_entity_poly.type
_entity_poly.pdbx_seq_one_letter_code
_entity_poly.pdbx_strand_id
1 'polypeptide(L)'
;MSILPWLHRSLSLILALSLTQLGQAALYYNDGESLPGGKIASWSSDSGLNPNNPLDRELLDIYATQYPFMPGYSKELLGKDKFRGDFGPTLWRAVLEQFQIIGMGQDATHIAEASGRTATAGFGGRVTQFMEYFGAVNGVWLNAFANTIKGQYGAYGSPIVYFDNKGQPQVKYTGFVDTPLWMMSQDLTSPMVEARNNIIEWILRKSLDNEQRGSTSAKLFALFGGAARDAMASFIISRGGKVGTRTSEVQAKKTQVPEMKLMYAGGNNEFPVPLNKEGKDLYQELAKKYEGRRLNYKKAEDQSLAQNLLRKHLSEVLGEMAFTYGGPNRNGMIHAAQLGGYDLWNVEINGEKTISLKGLRLSDGTTIKHDILFVQFPHPSALSRMSKEDASSSVNKALKVLEPYAKKGWKITPEDGLRNKYAAGVPYVYGRTDIGPQNYDFGAPRNRMVPVSSAVRNGSNKITIGIRDPAKFPSEDVKAI
;
A
#
# COMPACT_ATOMS: atom_id res chain seq x y z
N MET A 1 -38.12 18.66 -2.94
CA MET A 1 -37.29 18.97 -1.75
C MET A 1 -35.85 19.13 -2.22
N SER A 2 -35.31 20.35 -2.22
CA SER A 2 -33.99 20.67 -2.77
C SER A 2 -32.89 20.46 -1.73
N ILE A 3 -31.86 19.69 -2.10
CA ILE A 3 -30.71 19.29 -1.25
C ILE A 3 -29.60 20.37 -1.26
N LEU A 4 -29.75 21.43 -2.06
CA LEU A 4 -28.74 22.47 -2.28
C LEU A 4 -28.28 23.30 -1.05
N PRO A 5 -29.10 23.61 -0.02
CA PRO A 5 -28.66 24.53 1.04
C PRO A 5 -27.66 23.91 2.04
N TRP A 6 -27.61 22.57 2.13
CA TRP A 6 -26.77 21.88 3.12
C TRP A 6 -25.33 21.65 2.62
N LEU A 7 -25.16 21.36 1.32
CA LEU A 7 -23.84 21.22 0.69
C LEU A 7 -23.01 22.52 0.73
N HIS A 8 -23.66 23.68 0.62
CA HIS A 8 -22.94 24.96 0.59
C HIS A 8 -22.39 25.39 1.97
N ARG A 9 -23.08 25.07 3.07
CA ARG A 9 -22.64 25.46 4.42
C ARG A 9 -21.54 24.55 4.97
N SER A 10 -21.54 23.27 4.62
CA SER A 10 -20.49 22.32 5.04
C SER A 10 -19.18 22.51 4.27
N LEU A 11 -19.23 22.81 2.96
CA LEU A 11 -18.01 23.14 2.20
C LEU A 11 -17.37 24.46 2.66
N SER A 12 -18.18 25.47 2.98
CA SER A 12 -17.68 26.78 3.39
C SER A 12 -16.97 26.74 4.75
N LEU A 13 -17.43 25.89 5.68
CA LEU A 13 -16.84 25.76 7.01
C LEU A 13 -15.53 24.93 6.99
N ILE A 14 -15.45 23.90 6.14
CA ILE A 14 -14.25 23.09 5.96
C ILE A 14 -13.16 23.86 5.18
N LEU A 15 -13.55 24.64 4.15
CA LEU A 15 -12.60 25.54 3.49
C LEU A 15 -12.15 26.67 4.43
N ALA A 16 -13.03 27.25 5.24
CA ALA A 16 -12.66 28.36 6.13
C ALA A 16 -11.69 27.94 7.26
N LEU A 17 -11.86 26.74 7.83
CA LEU A 17 -10.98 26.20 8.87
C LEU A 17 -9.63 25.71 8.34
N SER A 18 -9.58 25.18 7.10
CA SER A 18 -8.32 24.78 6.45
C SER A 18 -7.52 25.99 5.93
N LEU A 19 -8.18 27.01 5.39
CA LEU A 19 -7.53 28.23 4.89
C LEU A 19 -7.02 29.14 6.01
N THR A 20 -7.66 29.19 7.19
CA THR A 20 -7.16 30.01 8.31
C THR A 20 -5.96 29.39 9.02
N GLN A 21 -5.86 28.05 9.10
CA GLN A 21 -4.65 27.38 9.59
C GLN A 21 -3.49 27.42 8.59
N LEU A 22 -3.76 27.36 7.28
CA LEU A 22 -2.73 27.51 6.24
C LEU A 22 -2.28 28.97 6.04
N GLY A 23 -3.20 29.94 6.18
CA GLY A 23 -2.91 31.36 5.97
C GLY A 23 -2.06 32.01 7.07
N GLN A 24 -2.15 31.54 8.32
CA GLN A 24 -1.28 32.05 9.40
C GLN A 24 0.14 31.47 9.37
N ALA A 25 0.35 30.31 8.73
CA ALA A 25 1.68 29.72 8.56
C ALA A 25 2.53 30.43 7.48
N ALA A 26 1.88 31.06 6.48
CA ALA A 26 2.56 31.71 5.37
C ALA A 26 3.20 33.07 5.71
N LEU A 27 2.91 33.66 6.88
CA LEU A 27 3.37 35.00 7.26
C LEU A 27 4.70 35.04 8.03
N TYR A 28 5.37 33.90 8.24
CA TYR A 28 6.59 33.83 9.07
C TYR A 28 7.89 33.36 8.40
N TYR A 29 7.92 33.13 7.09
CA TYR A 29 9.14 32.67 6.43
C TYR A 29 9.43 33.43 5.15
N ASN A 30 10.08 34.56 5.31
CA ASN A 30 10.83 35.22 4.26
C ASN A 30 12.16 35.67 4.86
N ASP A 31 13.00 34.71 5.26
CA ASP A 31 14.41 34.95 5.50
C ASP A 31 15.21 33.79 4.92
N GLY A 32 15.96 34.11 3.86
CA GLY A 32 16.73 33.18 3.06
C GLY A 32 18.06 32.83 3.70
N GLU A 33 18.06 31.81 4.57
CA GLU A 33 19.30 31.09 4.91
C GLU A 33 19.20 29.63 4.49
N SER A 34 19.82 29.32 3.35
CA SER A 34 20.21 27.96 3.00
C SER A 34 21.24 27.49 4.03
N LEU A 35 20.90 26.52 4.88
CA LEU A 35 21.91 25.86 5.71
C LEU A 35 22.72 24.87 4.86
N PRO A 36 24.04 25.02 4.75
CA PRO A 36 24.89 24.03 4.11
C PRO A 36 25.17 22.88 5.08
N GLY A 37 24.99 21.65 4.62
CA GLY A 37 25.61 20.46 5.20
C GLY A 37 24.74 19.68 6.19
N GLY A 38 24.31 18.48 5.76
CA GLY A 38 24.29 17.18 6.47
C GLY A 38 23.84 17.02 7.93
N LYS A 39 23.51 18.08 8.66
CA LYS A 39 22.89 18.06 9.98
C LYS A 39 21.51 18.66 9.84
N ILE A 40 20.53 17.78 9.78
CA ILE A 40 19.14 18.15 9.83
C ILE A 40 18.92 18.88 11.15
N ALA A 41 18.61 20.16 11.06
CA ALA A 41 18.35 20.97 12.24
C ALA A 41 17.22 20.32 13.05
N SER A 42 17.37 20.27 14.37
CA SER A 42 16.37 19.71 15.31
C SER A 42 14.99 20.39 15.24
N TRP A 43 14.91 21.50 14.49
CA TRP A 43 13.74 22.34 14.27
C TRP A 43 13.25 22.35 12.80
N SER A 44 13.87 21.61 11.88
CA SER A 44 13.40 21.54 10.49
C SER A 44 12.10 20.73 10.40
N SER A 45 11.11 21.28 9.71
CA SER A 45 9.82 20.64 9.40
C SER A 45 9.54 20.76 7.90
N ASP A 46 8.74 19.84 7.35
CA ASP A 46 8.14 20.01 6.03
C ASP A 46 7.38 21.34 6.01
N SER A 47 7.80 22.28 5.14
CA SER A 47 7.14 23.60 4.99
C SER A 47 5.71 23.46 4.45
N GLY A 48 5.33 22.24 4.03
CA GLY A 48 4.03 21.95 3.46
C GLY A 48 3.94 22.42 2.01
N LEU A 49 2.73 22.32 1.46
CA LEU A 49 2.44 22.75 0.10
C LEU A 49 2.21 24.25 0.04
N ASN A 50 2.82 24.91 -0.95
CA ASN A 50 2.54 26.31 -1.23
C ASN A 50 1.33 26.43 -2.17
N PRO A 51 0.14 26.89 -1.71
CA PRO A 51 -1.05 26.96 -2.57
C PRO A 51 -0.91 27.97 -3.73
N ASN A 52 0.09 28.85 -3.72
CA ASN A 52 0.38 29.78 -4.80
C ASN A 52 1.30 29.17 -5.88
N ASN A 53 1.97 28.05 -5.59
CA ASN A 53 2.70 27.30 -6.60
C ASN A 53 1.69 26.40 -7.35
N PRO A 54 1.57 26.48 -8.69
CA PRO A 54 0.58 25.70 -9.44
C PRO A 54 0.71 24.19 -9.26
N LEU A 55 1.93 23.67 -9.18
CA LEU A 55 2.17 22.25 -8.97
C LEU A 55 1.70 21.86 -7.56
N ASP A 56 2.14 22.56 -6.51
CA ASP A 56 1.71 22.25 -5.14
C ASP A 56 0.19 22.41 -4.94
N ARG A 57 -0.42 23.40 -5.60
CA ARG A 57 -1.87 23.60 -5.62
C ARG A 57 -2.61 22.41 -6.22
N GLU A 58 -2.08 21.84 -7.30
CA GLU A 58 -2.65 20.65 -7.94
C GLU A 58 -2.76 19.47 -6.96
N LEU A 59 -1.74 19.23 -6.12
CA LEU A 59 -1.81 18.15 -5.13
C LEU A 59 -2.93 18.39 -4.11
N LEU A 60 -3.10 19.64 -3.65
CA LEU A 60 -4.22 20.01 -2.78
C LEU A 60 -5.56 19.72 -3.48
N ASP A 61 -5.70 20.08 -4.75
CA ASP A 61 -6.92 19.88 -5.52
C ASP A 61 -7.21 18.39 -5.77
N ILE A 62 -6.20 17.54 -6.00
CA ILE A 62 -6.39 16.09 -6.11
C ILE A 62 -7.01 15.54 -4.81
N TYR A 63 -6.46 15.88 -3.64
CA TYR A 63 -7.00 15.42 -2.36
C TYR A 63 -8.37 16.02 -2.03
N ALA A 64 -8.61 17.29 -2.39
CA ALA A 64 -9.85 17.98 -2.07
C ALA A 64 -11.02 17.62 -3.00
N THR A 65 -10.74 17.30 -4.27
CA THR A 65 -11.79 17.19 -5.31
C THR A 65 -11.84 15.84 -6.01
N GLN A 66 -10.73 15.11 -6.12
CA GLN A 66 -10.67 13.85 -6.86
C GLN A 66 -10.70 12.61 -5.95
N TYR A 67 -10.07 12.69 -4.77
CA TYR A 67 -10.02 11.56 -3.86
C TYR A 67 -11.42 11.25 -3.30
N PRO A 68 -12.00 10.08 -3.60
CA PRO A 68 -13.40 9.83 -3.29
C PRO A 68 -13.63 9.58 -1.79
N PHE A 69 -14.87 9.76 -1.34
CA PHE A 69 -15.29 9.36 0.00
C PHE A 69 -15.26 7.83 0.14
N MET A 70 -14.08 7.29 0.49
CA MET A 70 -13.80 5.85 0.51
C MET A 70 -14.76 4.99 1.35
N PRO A 71 -15.23 5.43 2.55
CA PRO A 71 -16.22 4.65 3.29
C PRO A 71 -17.53 4.45 2.51
N GLY A 72 -18.06 5.52 1.91
CA GLY A 72 -19.26 5.46 1.07
C GLY A 72 -19.04 4.64 -0.19
N TYR A 73 -17.96 4.93 -0.91
CA TYR A 73 -17.62 4.24 -2.15
C TYR A 73 -17.42 2.72 -1.94
N SER A 74 -16.76 2.32 -0.86
CA SER A 74 -16.61 0.90 -0.53
C SER A 74 -17.90 0.24 -0.08
N LYS A 75 -18.78 0.95 0.65
CA LYS A 75 -20.08 0.40 1.04
C LYS A 75 -20.97 0.13 -0.17
N GLU A 76 -20.91 1.00 -1.18
CA GLU A 76 -21.64 0.85 -2.44
C GLU A 76 -21.15 -0.37 -3.24
N LEU A 77 -19.82 -0.54 -3.38
CA LEU A 77 -19.26 -1.64 -4.18
C LEU A 77 -19.18 -2.99 -3.44
N LEU A 78 -18.86 -2.98 -2.15
CA LEU A 78 -18.60 -4.20 -1.36
C LEU A 78 -19.76 -4.58 -0.43
N GLY A 79 -20.81 -3.76 -0.33
CA GLY A 79 -21.90 -3.92 0.64
C GLY A 79 -21.47 -3.72 2.10
N LYS A 80 -20.20 -3.36 2.34
CA LYS A 80 -19.62 -3.18 3.67
C LYS A 80 -18.55 -2.09 3.65
N ASP A 81 -18.37 -1.43 4.78
CA ASP A 81 -17.35 -0.41 4.93
C ASP A 81 -15.96 -1.04 5.06
N LYS A 82 -15.18 -1.01 3.96
CA LYS A 82 -13.82 -1.57 3.85
C LYS A 82 -12.76 -0.62 4.40
N PHE A 83 -13.05 0.67 4.50
CA PHE A 83 -12.08 1.69 4.91
C PHE A 83 -12.39 2.23 6.29
N ARG A 84 -11.40 2.88 6.90
CA ARG A 84 -11.58 3.66 8.13
C ARG A 84 -11.63 5.12 7.75
N GLY A 85 -12.80 5.73 7.91
CA GLY A 85 -13.05 7.12 7.55
C GLY A 85 -12.83 8.11 8.70
N ASP A 86 -12.86 7.65 9.95
CA ASP A 86 -12.94 8.53 11.14
C ASP A 86 -11.75 9.50 11.27
N PHE A 87 -10.59 9.15 10.71
CA PHE A 87 -9.37 9.96 10.75
C PHE A 87 -8.97 10.54 9.39
N GLY A 88 -9.86 10.45 8.39
CA GLY A 88 -9.57 10.89 7.03
C GLY A 88 -8.49 10.05 6.32
N PRO A 89 -8.07 10.47 5.11
CA PRO A 89 -6.93 9.87 4.44
C PRO A 89 -5.62 10.25 5.13
N THR A 90 -4.72 9.29 5.28
CA THR A 90 -3.32 9.58 5.62
C THR A 90 -2.59 10.07 4.38
N LEU A 91 -2.00 11.26 4.48
CA LEU A 91 -1.27 11.88 3.38
C LEU A 91 0.12 11.26 3.23
N TRP A 92 0.90 11.80 2.30
CA TRP A 92 2.30 11.43 2.12
C TRP A 92 3.15 11.79 3.34
N ARG A 93 4.30 11.12 3.50
CA ARG A 93 5.40 11.54 4.39
C ARG A 93 6.59 11.90 3.51
N ALA A 94 6.98 13.17 3.48
CA ALA A 94 8.05 13.63 2.60
C ALA A 94 8.73 14.91 3.07
N VAL A 95 9.93 15.14 2.52
CA VAL A 95 10.49 16.45 2.28
C VAL A 95 10.46 16.66 0.75
N LEU A 96 9.53 17.49 0.27
CA LEU A 96 9.19 17.53 -1.17
C LEU A 96 10.23 18.26 -2.04
N GLU A 97 11.09 19.09 -1.44
CA GLU A 97 12.10 19.89 -2.15
C GLU A 97 13.38 19.11 -2.52
N GLN A 98 13.61 17.96 -1.88
CA GLN A 98 14.80 17.15 -2.13
C GLN A 98 14.53 15.68 -1.78
N PHE A 99 14.46 14.81 -2.78
CA PHE A 99 14.29 13.37 -2.55
C PHE A 99 14.81 12.53 -3.72
N GLN A 100 15.31 11.33 -3.38
CA GLN A 100 15.80 10.35 -4.38
C GLN A 100 15.06 9.03 -4.34
N ILE A 101 14.29 8.77 -3.28
CA ILE A 101 13.56 7.53 -3.08
C ILE A 101 12.09 7.87 -2.89
N ILE A 102 11.25 7.27 -3.74
CA ILE A 102 9.81 7.23 -3.55
C ILE A 102 9.47 5.85 -3.02
N GLY A 103 8.56 5.74 -2.07
CA GLY A 103 8.18 4.48 -1.47
C GLY A 103 6.68 4.34 -1.30
N MET A 104 6.15 3.15 -1.57
CA MET A 104 4.73 2.88 -1.48
C MET A 104 4.43 1.67 -0.59
N GLY A 105 3.62 1.89 0.44
CA GLY A 105 3.03 0.84 1.27
C GLY A 105 1.63 0.43 0.79
N GLN A 106 1.00 -0.49 1.52
CA GLN A 106 -0.39 -0.87 1.27
C GLN A 106 -1.34 0.23 1.77
N ASP A 107 -1.35 0.44 3.09
CA ASP A 107 -2.24 1.36 3.80
C ASP A 107 -1.60 1.81 5.11
N ALA A 108 -2.27 2.74 5.80
CA ALA A 108 -1.80 3.29 7.06
C ALA A 108 -2.04 2.35 8.26
N THR A 109 -1.40 2.68 9.38
CA THR A 109 -1.68 2.06 10.68
C THR A 109 -2.32 3.09 11.61
N HIS A 110 -2.83 2.68 12.77
CA HIS A 110 -3.46 3.59 13.74
C HIS A 110 -2.54 4.76 14.15
N ILE A 111 -1.22 4.56 14.24
CA ILE A 111 -0.29 5.64 14.57
C ILE A 111 -0.08 6.60 13.38
N ALA A 112 -0.12 6.09 12.15
CA ALA A 112 -0.10 6.91 10.95
C ALA A 112 -1.34 7.82 10.88
N GLU A 113 -2.52 7.29 11.17
CA GLU A 113 -3.75 8.08 11.29
C GLU A 113 -3.63 9.17 12.37
N ALA A 114 -3.10 8.84 13.56
CA ALA A 114 -2.90 9.84 14.60
C ALA A 114 -1.88 10.93 14.20
N SER A 115 -0.89 10.59 13.37
CA SER A 115 0.13 11.51 12.88
C SER A 115 -0.25 12.29 11.63
N GLY A 116 -1.37 11.96 10.95
CA GLY A 116 -1.73 12.53 9.65
C GLY A 116 -0.85 12.09 8.46
N ARG A 117 0.25 11.37 8.72
CA ARG A 117 1.28 11.02 7.75
C ARG A 117 1.43 9.50 7.63
N THR A 118 1.64 8.99 6.41
CA THR A 118 1.93 7.56 6.21
C THR A 118 3.37 7.17 6.62
N ALA A 119 3.66 5.87 6.60
CA ALA A 119 4.99 5.32 6.85
C ALA A 119 5.62 5.87 8.14
N THR A 120 4.87 5.86 9.24
CA THR A 120 5.36 6.19 10.58
C THR A 120 5.57 4.92 11.42
N ALA A 121 6.11 5.06 12.63
CA ALA A 121 6.30 3.96 13.56
C ALA A 121 7.14 2.79 13.02
N GLY A 122 6.74 1.55 13.36
CA GLY A 122 7.52 0.35 13.07
C GLY A 122 7.81 0.14 11.59
N PHE A 123 6.91 0.54 10.69
CA PHE A 123 7.19 0.52 9.26
C PHE A 123 8.06 1.72 8.86
N GLY A 124 7.71 2.92 9.35
CA GLY A 124 8.47 4.14 9.10
C GLY A 124 9.96 4.06 9.41
N GLY A 125 10.33 3.50 10.57
CA GLY A 125 11.73 3.35 10.94
C GLY A 125 12.48 2.33 10.08
N ARG A 126 11.77 1.32 9.53
CA ARG A 126 12.36 0.34 8.59
C ARG A 126 12.65 0.97 7.25
N VAL A 127 11.70 1.75 6.74
CA VAL A 127 11.86 2.41 5.45
C VAL A 127 12.88 3.55 5.54
N THR A 128 12.99 4.24 6.67
CA THR A 128 14.06 5.21 6.91
C THR A 128 15.44 4.53 6.88
N GLN A 129 15.61 3.41 7.59
CA GLN A 129 16.84 2.63 7.52
C GLN A 129 17.15 2.12 6.09
N PHE A 130 16.12 1.76 5.33
CA PHE A 130 16.28 1.41 3.91
C PHE A 130 16.78 2.59 3.07
N MET A 131 16.30 3.81 3.30
CA MET A 131 16.83 5.00 2.62
C MET A 131 18.30 5.26 3.01
N GLU A 132 18.63 5.16 4.30
CA GLU A 132 20.00 5.33 4.81
C GLU A 132 20.98 4.33 4.18
N TYR A 133 20.52 3.13 3.86
CA TYR A 133 21.32 2.13 3.14
C TYR A 133 21.75 2.60 1.75
N PHE A 134 20.91 3.39 1.07
CA PHE A 134 21.27 4.04 -0.20
C PHE A 134 21.96 5.39 -0.02
N GLY A 135 22.15 5.85 1.21
CA GLY A 135 22.72 7.16 1.51
C GLY A 135 21.74 8.31 1.34
N ALA A 136 20.43 8.08 1.53
CA ALA A 136 19.42 9.13 1.53
C ALA A 136 18.74 9.21 2.90
N VAL A 137 18.40 10.41 3.36
CA VAL A 137 17.55 10.64 4.54
C VAL A 137 16.17 11.13 4.12
N ASN A 138 16.08 11.85 2.99
CA ASN A 138 14.82 12.35 2.48
C ASN A 138 14.23 11.44 1.40
N GLY A 139 12.93 11.17 1.51
CA GLY A 139 12.18 10.37 0.56
C GLY A 139 10.69 10.68 0.65
N VAL A 140 9.95 10.33 -0.40
CA VAL A 140 8.50 10.50 -0.46
C VAL A 140 7.83 9.17 -0.21
N TRP A 141 6.99 9.08 0.82
CA TRP A 141 6.27 7.86 1.16
C TRP A 141 4.77 8.05 0.96
N LEU A 142 4.14 7.14 0.24
CA LEU A 142 2.70 7.09 -0.02
C LEU A 142 2.16 5.68 0.23
N ASN A 143 0.85 5.51 0.13
CA ASN A 143 0.18 4.21 0.20
C ASN A 143 -0.65 3.96 -1.05
N ALA A 144 -0.86 2.68 -1.39
CA ALA A 144 -1.84 2.28 -2.39
C ALA A 144 -3.27 2.69 -1.98
N PHE A 145 -3.55 2.73 -0.67
CA PHE A 145 -4.78 3.24 -0.05
C PHE A 145 -4.44 4.37 0.92
N ALA A 146 -4.95 5.59 0.69
CA ALA A 146 -4.71 6.68 1.62
C ALA A 146 -5.49 6.49 2.94
N ASN A 147 -6.68 5.89 2.89
CA ASN A 147 -7.39 5.42 4.08
C ASN A 147 -6.91 4.02 4.50
N THR A 148 -6.77 3.82 5.81
CA THR A 148 -6.52 2.49 6.41
C THR A 148 -7.65 1.52 6.04
N ILE A 149 -7.30 0.30 5.65
CA ILE A 149 -8.29 -0.73 5.32
C ILE A 149 -8.65 -1.60 6.53
N LYS A 150 -9.84 -2.19 6.50
CA LYS A 150 -10.23 -3.27 7.41
C LYS A 150 -9.89 -4.61 6.76
N GLY A 151 -9.15 -5.44 7.48
CA GLY A 151 -8.66 -6.73 6.95
C GLY A 151 -7.46 -6.55 6.02
N GLN A 152 -7.33 -7.41 5.02
CA GLN A 152 -6.21 -7.41 4.07
C GLN A 152 -6.62 -6.90 2.68
N TYR A 153 -5.64 -6.49 1.86
CA TYR A 153 -5.87 -6.12 0.45
C TYR A 153 -6.32 -7.32 -0.40
N GLY A 154 -5.78 -8.51 -0.10
CA GLY A 154 -6.16 -9.74 -0.77
C GLY A 154 -6.36 -10.87 0.24
N ALA A 155 -7.12 -11.86 -0.17
CA ALA A 155 -7.32 -13.10 0.55
C ALA A 155 -6.16 -14.06 0.28
N TYR A 156 -5.27 -14.20 1.25
CA TYR A 156 -4.13 -15.12 1.15
C TYR A 156 -4.55 -16.56 1.44
N GLY A 157 -4.08 -17.50 0.63
CA GLY A 157 -4.40 -18.92 0.78
C GLY A 157 -5.80 -19.27 0.26
N SER A 158 -6.32 -18.50 -0.69
CA SER A 158 -7.61 -18.76 -1.35
C SER A 158 -7.53 -20.06 -2.16
N PRO A 159 -8.48 -21.00 -2.02
CA PRO A 159 -8.54 -22.21 -2.84
C PRO A 159 -8.94 -21.86 -4.27
N ILE A 160 -8.05 -22.10 -5.22
CA ILE A 160 -8.27 -21.87 -6.64
C ILE A 160 -8.23 -23.21 -7.35
N VAL A 161 -9.27 -23.52 -8.13
CA VAL A 161 -9.33 -24.76 -8.90
C VAL A 161 -8.68 -24.52 -10.25
N TYR A 162 -7.70 -25.34 -10.60
CA TYR A 162 -7.02 -25.36 -11.88
C TYR A 162 -7.26 -26.70 -12.56
N PHE A 163 -7.53 -26.69 -13.86
CA PHE A 163 -7.69 -27.88 -14.68
C PHE A 163 -6.41 -28.10 -15.48
N ASP A 164 -5.82 -29.28 -15.33
CA ASP A 164 -4.64 -29.65 -16.10
C ASP A 164 -4.98 -29.90 -17.59
N ASN A 165 -3.97 -30.26 -18.39
CA ASN A 165 -4.18 -30.52 -19.82
C ASN A 165 -5.06 -31.75 -20.10
N LYS A 166 -5.30 -32.61 -19.11
CA LYS A 166 -6.20 -33.76 -19.16
C LYS A 166 -7.58 -33.44 -18.58
N GLY A 167 -7.84 -32.18 -18.21
CA GLY A 167 -9.08 -31.74 -17.57
C GLY A 167 -9.22 -32.19 -16.12
N GLN A 168 -8.15 -32.67 -15.48
CA GLN A 168 -8.21 -33.10 -14.08
C GLN A 168 -8.12 -31.89 -13.14
N PRO A 169 -9.03 -31.78 -12.15
CA PRO A 169 -9.03 -30.65 -11.24
C PRO A 169 -7.90 -30.77 -10.21
N GLN A 170 -7.26 -29.65 -9.92
CA GLN A 170 -6.30 -29.49 -8.84
C GLN A 170 -6.60 -28.21 -8.07
N VAL A 171 -6.42 -28.22 -6.75
CA VAL A 171 -6.54 -27.01 -5.93
C VAL A 171 -5.17 -26.42 -5.65
N LYS A 172 -5.02 -25.12 -5.90
CA LYS A 172 -3.87 -24.31 -5.51
C LYS A 172 -4.31 -23.24 -4.52
N TYR A 173 -3.48 -23.00 -3.52
CA TYR A 173 -3.71 -21.96 -2.52
C TYR A 173 -2.85 -20.75 -2.83
N THR A 174 -3.47 -19.62 -3.16
CA THR A 174 -2.74 -18.40 -3.57
C THR A 174 -3.42 -17.13 -3.05
N GLY A 175 -2.77 -15.99 -3.24
CA GLY A 175 -3.37 -14.69 -2.99
C GLY A 175 -4.39 -14.36 -4.09
N PHE A 176 -5.61 -14.00 -3.68
CA PHE A 176 -6.67 -13.57 -4.56
C PHE A 176 -7.23 -12.22 -4.12
N VAL A 177 -7.48 -11.32 -5.06
CA VAL A 177 -8.22 -10.06 -4.81
C VAL A 177 -9.60 -10.22 -5.41
N ASP A 178 -10.63 -10.09 -4.57
CA ASP A 178 -12.02 -10.22 -5.03
C ASP A 178 -12.38 -9.15 -6.08
N THR A 179 -13.39 -9.45 -6.89
CA THR A 179 -13.75 -8.61 -8.04
C THR A 179 -14.14 -7.19 -7.65
N PRO A 180 -15.04 -6.94 -6.67
CA PRO A 180 -15.39 -5.56 -6.32
C PRO A 180 -14.21 -4.79 -5.72
N LEU A 181 -13.34 -5.42 -4.93
CA LEU A 181 -12.13 -4.79 -4.42
C LEU A 181 -11.12 -4.51 -5.55
N TRP A 182 -10.99 -5.42 -6.53
CA TRP A 182 -10.18 -5.20 -7.73
C TRP A 182 -10.68 -4.01 -8.53
N MET A 183 -11.99 -3.95 -8.82
CA MET A 183 -12.61 -2.83 -9.52
C MET A 183 -12.34 -1.51 -8.81
N MET A 184 -12.55 -1.48 -7.49
CA MET A 184 -12.32 -0.28 -6.70
C MET A 184 -10.84 0.15 -6.70
N SER A 185 -9.90 -0.79 -6.61
CA SER A 185 -8.50 -0.49 -6.27
C SER A 185 -7.52 -0.53 -7.43
N GLN A 186 -7.86 -1.16 -8.55
CA GLN A 186 -6.94 -1.37 -9.68
C GLN A 186 -7.56 -1.09 -11.06
N ASP A 187 -8.88 -0.98 -11.18
CA ASP A 187 -9.51 -0.57 -12.44
C ASP A 187 -9.20 0.89 -12.74
N LEU A 188 -8.77 1.17 -13.97
CA LEU A 188 -8.38 2.52 -14.38
C LEU A 188 -9.54 3.50 -14.42
N THR A 189 -10.78 3.03 -14.47
CA THR A 189 -11.98 3.90 -14.40
C THR A 189 -12.41 4.18 -12.97
N SER A 190 -11.73 3.61 -11.96
CA SER A 190 -12.07 3.88 -10.57
C SER A 190 -11.56 5.26 -10.15
N PRO A 191 -12.40 6.12 -9.53
CA PRO A 191 -11.95 7.42 -9.01
C PRO A 191 -10.82 7.30 -7.99
N MET A 192 -10.76 6.20 -7.24
CA MET A 192 -9.65 5.94 -6.32
C MET A 192 -8.33 5.74 -7.08
N VAL A 193 -8.37 5.02 -8.21
CA VAL A 193 -7.19 4.73 -9.02
C VAL A 193 -6.74 5.97 -9.76
N GLU A 194 -7.68 6.74 -10.30
CA GLU A 194 -7.42 8.03 -10.94
C GLU A 194 -6.71 8.98 -9.96
N ALA A 195 -7.29 9.23 -8.79
CA ALA A 195 -6.69 10.11 -7.78
C ALA A 195 -5.30 9.62 -7.34
N ARG A 196 -5.13 8.32 -7.10
CA ARG A 196 -3.82 7.73 -6.75
C ARG A 196 -2.79 7.93 -7.85
N ASN A 197 -3.15 7.67 -9.10
CA ASN A 197 -2.24 7.77 -10.23
C ASN A 197 -1.85 9.23 -10.48
N ASN A 198 -2.78 10.17 -10.26
CA ASN A 198 -2.48 11.60 -10.32
C ASN A 198 -1.53 12.04 -9.20
N ILE A 199 -1.64 11.47 -7.98
CA ILE A 199 -0.66 11.70 -6.90
C ILE A 199 0.72 11.15 -7.30
N ILE A 200 0.79 9.92 -7.84
CA ILE A 200 2.07 9.33 -8.29
C ILE A 200 2.71 10.22 -9.37
N GLU A 201 1.94 10.65 -10.35
CA GLU A 201 2.42 11.54 -11.40
C GLU A 201 2.90 12.87 -10.84
N TRP A 202 2.13 13.47 -9.92
CA TRP A 202 2.50 14.72 -9.27
C TRP A 202 3.88 14.60 -8.60
N ILE A 203 4.13 13.50 -7.88
CA ILE A 203 5.44 13.25 -7.23
C ILE A 203 6.55 13.15 -8.28
N LEU A 204 6.29 12.49 -9.41
CA LEU A 204 7.27 12.40 -10.51
C LEU A 204 7.53 13.77 -11.13
N ARG A 205 6.51 14.60 -11.36
CA ARG A 205 6.68 15.97 -11.85
C ARG A 205 7.44 16.84 -10.84
N LYS A 206 7.15 16.74 -9.55
CA LYS A 206 7.90 17.44 -8.49
C LYS A 206 9.37 17.00 -8.49
N SER A 207 9.64 15.71 -8.69
CA SER A 207 11.01 15.20 -8.86
C SER A 207 11.72 15.78 -10.09
N LEU A 208 11.03 15.95 -11.21
CA LEU A 208 11.59 16.55 -12.41
C LEU A 208 11.84 18.06 -12.24
N ASP A 209 10.93 18.76 -11.55
CA ASP A 209 11.09 20.17 -11.18
C ASP A 209 12.30 20.37 -10.25
N ASN A 210 12.48 19.49 -9.26
CA ASN A 210 13.68 19.49 -8.40
C ASN A 210 14.97 19.35 -9.23
N GLU A 211 14.99 18.47 -10.23
CA GLU A 211 16.15 18.30 -11.13
C GLU A 211 16.45 19.58 -11.92
N GLN A 212 15.42 20.25 -12.45
CA GLN A 212 15.58 21.51 -13.19
C GLN A 212 16.14 22.64 -12.31
N ARG A 213 15.84 22.62 -11.01
CA ARG A 213 16.35 23.57 -10.02
C ARG A 213 17.73 23.18 -9.44
N GLY A 214 18.34 22.10 -9.93
CA GLY A 214 19.64 21.61 -9.45
C GLY A 214 19.57 20.86 -8.10
N SER A 215 18.38 20.48 -7.66
CA SER A 215 18.17 19.63 -6.48
C SER A 215 18.18 18.14 -6.85
N THR A 216 18.11 17.26 -5.86
CA THR A 216 18.07 15.81 -6.10
C THR A 216 16.69 15.37 -6.60
N SER A 217 16.70 14.41 -7.52
CA SER A 217 15.52 13.82 -8.13
C SER A 217 15.42 12.33 -7.85
N ALA A 218 14.19 11.80 -7.93
CA ALA A 218 13.90 10.40 -7.74
C ALA A 218 14.76 9.50 -8.65
N LYS A 219 15.33 8.44 -8.07
CA LYS A 219 16.07 7.38 -8.76
C LYS A 219 15.47 6.00 -8.51
N LEU A 220 14.72 5.85 -7.42
CA LEU A 220 14.19 4.57 -6.97
C LEU A 220 12.75 4.70 -6.48
N PHE A 221 11.91 3.73 -6.85
CA PHE A 221 10.56 3.52 -6.36
C PHE A 221 10.48 2.19 -5.60
N ALA A 222 10.39 2.23 -4.27
CA ALA A 222 10.38 1.05 -3.40
C ALA A 222 8.94 0.63 -3.06
N LEU A 223 8.51 -0.55 -3.51
CA LEU A 223 7.12 -1.01 -3.41
C LEU A 223 7.00 -2.14 -2.39
N PHE A 224 6.19 -1.95 -1.35
CA PHE A 224 6.07 -2.92 -0.24
C PHE A 224 4.72 -3.65 -0.27
N GLY A 225 4.74 -4.92 -0.68
CA GLY A 225 3.56 -5.79 -0.73
C GLY A 225 2.80 -5.77 -2.05
N GLY A 226 1.69 -6.52 -2.09
CA GLY A 226 0.89 -6.72 -3.30
C GLY A 226 0.18 -5.45 -3.78
N ALA A 227 -0.45 -4.72 -2.86
CA ALA A 227 -1.20 -3.51 -3.21
C ALA A 227 -0.32 -2.42 -3.83
N ALA A 228 0.87 -2.17 -3.26
CA ALA A 228 1.82 -1.19 -3.80
C ALA A 228 2.32 -1.58 -5.20
N ARG A 229 2.57 -2.87 -5.41
CA ARG A 229 2.94 -3.40 -6.73
C ARG A 229 1.81 -3.20 -7.74
N ASP A 230 0.59 -3.57 -7.38
CA ASP A 230 -0.55 -3.48 -8.29
C ASP A 230 -0.92 -2.01 -8.59
N ALA A 231 -0.79 -1.13 -7.60
CA ALA A 231 -0.91 0.31 -7.79
C ALA A 231 0.12 0.87 -8.77
N MET A 232 1.40 0.51 -8.64
CA MET A 232 2.43 0.94 -9.60
C MET A 232 2.14 0.41 -11.02
N ALA A 233 1.67 -0.84 -11.15
CA ALA A 233 1.30 -1.39 -12.44
C ALA A 233 0.15 -0.59 -13.08
N SER A 234 -0.90 -0.27 -12.31
CA SER A 234 -2.01 0.55 -12.80
C SER A 234 -1.56 1.95 -13.24
N PHE A 235 -0.60 2.56 -12.54
CA PHE A 235 -0.01 3.84 -12.93
C PHE A 235 0.70 3.73 -14.28
N ILE A 236 1.59 2.74 -14.44
CA ILE A 236 2.32 2.51 -15.69
C ILE A 236 1.35 2.29 -16.86
N ILE A 237 0.30 1.47 -16.66
CA ILE A 237 -0.72 1.21 -17.69
C ILE A 237 -1.49 2.48 -18.04
N SER A 238 -1.87 3.28 -17.04
CA SER A 238 -2.59 4.56 -17.25
C SER A 238 -1.77 5.61 -18.03
N ARG A 239 -0.48 5.36 -18.24
CA ARG A 239 0.46 6.21 -18.98
C ARG A 239 1.02 5.52 -20.22
N GLY A 240 0.33 4.49 -20.71
CA GLY A 240 0.61 3.83 -21.98
C GLY A 240 1.69 2.74 -21.91
N GLY A 241 2.26 2.46 -20.74
CA GLY A 241 3.09 1.28 -20.54
C GLY A 241 2.25 -0.01 -20.52
N LYS A 242 2.93 -1.17 -20.64
CA LYS A 242 2.29 -2.47 -20.47
C LYS A 242 2.91 -3.20 -19.30
N VAL A 243 2.09 -3.92 -18.54
CA VAL A 243 2.56 -4.70 -17.40
C VAL A 243 1.95 -6.09 -17.46
N GLY A 244 2.81 -7.11 -17.48
CA GLY A 244 2.39 -8.50 -17.43
C GLY A 244 1.74 -8.88 -16.10
N THR A 245 1.11 -10.05 -16.07
CA THR A 245 0.46 -10.62 -14.89
C THR A 245 1.20 -11.88 -14.44
N ARG A 246 1.20 -12.18 -13.14
CA ARG A 246 1.82 -13.43 -12.64
C ARG A 246 1.06 -14.68 -13.06
N THR A 247 -0.24 -14.53 -13.31
CA THR A 247 -1.10 -15.57 -13.90
C THR A 247 -1.31 -15.23 -15.37
N SER A 248 -0.86 -16.08 -16.28
CA SER A 248 -1.04 -15.84 -17.72
C SER A 248 -2.50 -16.01 -18.15
N GLU A 249 -2.90 -15.40 -19.27
CA GLU A 249 -4.25 -15.59 -19.83
C GLU A 249 -4.58 -17.06 -20.12
N VAL A 250 -3.59 -17.83 -20.59
CA VAL A 250 -3.75 -19.27 -20.83
C VAL A 250 -4.04 -20.02 -19.52
N GLN A 251 -3.38 -19.62 -18.42
CA GLN A 251 -3.62 -20.21 -17.10
C GLN A 251 -4.97 -19.76 -16.53
N ALA A 252 -5.35 -18.50 -16.72
CA ALA A 252 -6.63 -17.96 -16.27
C ALA A 252 -7.81 -18.71 -16.90
N LYS A 253 -7.74 -19.04 -18.20
CA LYS A 253 -8.75 -19.84 -18.90
C LYS A 253 -8.94 -21.26 -18.35
N LYS A 254 -7.92 -21.81 -17.70
CA LYS A 254 -7.95 -23.14 -17.07
C LYS A 254 -8.22 -23.09 -15.58
N THR A 255 -8.63 -21.93 -15.07
CA THR A 255 -8.82 -21.68 -13.64
C THR A 255 -10.29 -21.42 -13.37
N GLN A 256 -10.77 -21.79 -12.19
CA GLN A 256 -12.08 -21.46 -11.63
C GLN A 256 -11.88 -20.97 -10.19
N VAL A 257 -12.41 -19.79 -9.88
CA VAL A 257 -12.36 -19.22 -8.54
C VAL A 257 -13.70 -19.48 -7.85
N PRO A 258 -13.73 -20.28 -6.77
CA PRO A 258 -14.96 -20.48 -6.04
C PRO A 258 -15.40 -19.19 -5.35
N GLU A 259 -16.70 -19.10 -5.10
CA GLU A 259 -17.21 -18.13 -4.14
C GLU A 259 -16.61 -18.41 -2.76
N MET A 260 -16.25 -17.34 -2.06
CA MET A 260 -15.57 -17.44 -0.78
C MET A 260 -16.12 -16.42 0.22
N LYS A 261 -16.07 -16.79 1.49
CA LYS A 261 -16.17 -15.84 2.60
C LYS A 261 -14.88 -15.79 3.39
N LEU A 262 -14.60 -14.63 3.97
CA LEU A 262 -13.44 -14.45 4.85
C LEU A 262 -13.86 -14.68 6.30
N MET A 263 -13.21 -15.64 6.95
CA MET A 263 -13.42 -15.96 8.36
C MET A 263 -12.29 -15.37 9.21
N TYR A 264 -12.62 -14.85 10.39
CA TYR A 264 -11.62 -14.31 11.31
C TYR A 264 -10.62 -15.40 11.75
N ALA A 265 -9.33 -15.13 11.56
CA ALA A 265 -8.24 -16.08 11.82
C ALA A 265 -7.25 -15.60 12.90
N GLY A 266 -7.65 -14.64 13.73
CA GLY A 266 -6.82 -14.09 14.80
C GLY A 266 -6.09 -12.80 14.41
N GLY A 267 -6.14 -11.80 15.30
CA GLY A 267 -5.52 -10.49 15.07
C GLY A 267 -6.12 -9.80 13.85
N ASN A 268 -5.28 -9.42 12.88
CA ASN A 268 -5.71 -8.84 11.60
C ASN A 268 -5.71 -9.85 10.44
N ASN A 269 -5.66 -11.15 10.75
CA ASN A 269 -5.64 -12.20 9.73
C ASN A 269 -7.06 -12.71 9.44
N GLU A 270 -7.30 -13.02 8.17
CA GLU A 270 -8.53 -13.60 7.65
C GLU A 270 -8.18 -14.89 6.92
N PHE A 271 -9.06 -15.89 6.98
CA PHE A 271 -8.92 -17.17 6.30
C PHE A 271 -10.02 -17.32 5.24
N PRO A 272 -9.67 -17.48 3.95
CA PRO A 272 -10.65 -17.67 2.89
C PRO A 272 -11.25 -19.06 2.94
N VAL A 273 -12.58 -19.11 2.94
CA VAL A 273 -13.36 -20.34 3.03
C VAL A 273 -14.23 -20.45 1.77
N PRO A 274 -14.08 -21.52 0.98
CA PRO A 274 -14.92 -21.74 -0.20
C PRO A 274 -16.35 -22.06 0.25
N LEU A 275 -17.30 -21.58 -0.54
CA LEU A 275 -18.72 -21.82 -0.32
C LEU A 275 -19.19 -23.00 -1.18
N ASN A 276 -20.16 -23.75 -0.66
CA ASN A 276 -20.94 -24.68 -1.45
C ASN A 276 -22.10 -23.94 -2.17
N LYS A 277 -22.86 -24.63 -3.02
CA LYS A 277 -24.01 -24.08 -3.76
C LYS A 277 -25.13 -23.54 -2.88
N GLU A 278 -25.23 -23.95 -1.62
CA GLU A 278 -26.17 -23.41 -0.64
C GLU A 278 -25.60 -22.23 0.16
N GLY A 279 -24.40 -21.73 -0.20
CA GLY A 279 -23.72 -20.63 0.50
C GLY A 279 -23.12 -21.02 1.85
N LYS A 280 -22.99 -22.32 2.15
CA LYS A 280 -22.41 -22.83 3.40
C LYS A 280 -20.91 -23.00 3.29
N ASP A 281 -20.27 -23.06 4.45
CA ASP A 281 -18.83 -23.27 4.60
C ASP A 281 -18.46 -24.70 4.21
N LEU A 282 -17.86 -24.88 3.02
CA LEU A 282 -17.51 -26.20 2.50
C LEU A 282 -16.44 -26.90 3.35
N TYR A 283 -15.50 -26.15 3.94
CA TYR A 283 -14.49 -26.74 4.81
C TYR A 283 -15.10 -27.33 6.08
N GLN A 284 -16.13 -26.71 6.66
CA GLN A 284 -16.85 -27.27 7.81
C GLN A 284 -17.61 -28.54 7.43
N GLU A 285 -18.20 -28.60 6.24
CA GLU A 285 -18.90 -29.79 5.75
C GLU A 285 -17.93 -30.95 5.53
N LEU A 286 -16.78 -30.69 4.90
CA LEU A 286 -15.70 -31.66 4.75
C LEU A 286 -15.20 -32.17 6.11
N ALA A 287 -14.89 -31.28 7.05
CA ALA A 287 -14.40 -31.68 8.36
C ALA A 287 -15.45 -32.49 9.16
N LYS A 288 -16.72 -32.13 9.07
CA LYS A 288 -17.79 -32.91 9.70
C LYS A 288 -17.92 -34.30 9.07
N LYS A 289 -17.82 -34.39 7.74
CA LYS A 289 -17.99 -35.63 6.99
C LYS A 289 -16.84 -36.62 7.21
N TYR A 290 -15.59 -36.15 7.17
CA TYR A 290 -14.41 -37.04 7.20
C TYR A 290 -13.74 -37.12 8.58
N GLU A 291 -13.92 -36.12 9.44
CA GLU A 291 -13.23 -36.03 10.74
C GLU A 291 -14.22 -35.97 11.92
N GLY A 292 -15.53 -35.95 11.66
CA GLY A 292 -16.57 -35.93 12.69
C GLY A 292 -16.56 -34.70 13.61
N ARG A 293 -15.85 -33.63 13.24
CA ARG A 293 -15.63 -32.45 14.09
C ARG A 293 -15.80 -31.12 13.37
N ARG A 294 -15.93 -30.04 14.14
CA ARG A 294 -15.94 -28.65 13.63
C ARG A 294 -14.53 -28.07 13.60
N LEU A 295 -14.30 -27.14 12.68
CA LEU A 295 -13.06 -26.38 12.55
C LEU A 295 -13.12 -25.05 13.31
N ASN A 296 -12.01 -24.64 13.89
CA ASN A 296 -11.77 -23.31 14.43
C ASN A 296 -10.64 -22.63 13.65
N TYR A 297 -11.00 -21.75 12.72
CA TYR A 297 -10.03 -21.04 11.86
C TYR A 297 -9.09 -20.09 12.60
N LYS A 298 -9.23 -19.88 13.92
CA LYS A 298 -8.20 -19.21 14.72
C LYS A 298 -6.96 -20.09 14.95
N LYS A 299 -7.07 -21.41 14.72
CA LYS A 299 -5.98 -22.40 14.91
C LYS A 299 -5.36 -22.76 13.56
N ALA A 300 -4.03 -22.72 13.50
CA ALA A 300 -3.29 -23.07 12.29
C ALA A 300 -3.47 -24.54 11.89
N GLU A 301 -3.59 -25.45 12.86
CA GLU A 301 -3.85 -26.88 12.59
C GLU A 301 -5.17 -27.09 11.84
N ASP A 302 -6.23 -26.38 12.24
CA ASP A 302 -7.55 -26.49 11.60
C ASP A 302 -7.58 -25.87 10.21
N GLN A 303 -6.84 -24.77 9.98
CA GLN A 303 -6.64 -24.19 8.65
C GLN A 303 -5.93 -25.18 7.72
N SER A 304 -4.87 -25.85 8.22
CA SER A 304 -4.10 -26.85 7.47
C SER A 304 -4.97 -28.08 7.16
N LEU A 305 -5.73 -28.57 8.13
CA LEU A 305 -6.66 -29.68 7.93
C LEU A 305 -7.70 -29.36 6.85
N ALA A 306 -8.31 -28.17 6.91
CA ALA A 306 -9.29 -27.72 5.92
C ALA A 306 -8.74 -27.77 4.49
N GLN A 307 -7.53 -27.23 4.30
CA GLN A 307 -6.86 -27.24 2.99
C GLN A 307 -6.53 -28.66 2.53
N ASN A 308 -6.07 -29.53 3.44
CA ASN A 308 -5.75 -30.91 3.10
C ASN A 308 -6.99 -31.73 2.73
N LEU A 309 -8.11 -31.56 3.46
CA LEU A 309 -9.36 -32.21 3.14
C LEU A 309 -9.87 -31.82 1.76
N LEU A 310 -9.90 -30.52 1.44
CA LEU A 310 -10.31 -30.08 0.10
C LEU A 310 -9.38 -30.63 -0.98
N ARG A 311 -8.06 -30.64 -0.76
CA ARG A 311 -7.11 -31.21 -1.73
C ARG A 311 -7.35 -32.70 -1.98
N LYS A 312 -7.61 -33.47 -0.91
CA LYS A 312 -7.80 -34.92 -0.98
C LYS A 312 -9.14 -35.29 -1.62
N HIS A 313 -10.18 -34.50 -1.39
CA HIS A 313 -11.55 -34.79 -1.80
C HIS A 313 -12.07 -33.89 -2.93
N LEU A 314 -11.20 -33.13 -3.60
CA LEU A 314 -11.58 -32.13 -4.61
C LEU A 314 -12.49 -32.71 -5.70
N SER A 315 -12.13 -33.86 -6.28
CA SER A 315 -12.91 -34.48 -7.35
C SER A 315 -14.32 -34.87 -6.92
N GLU A 316 -14.53 -35.18 -5.64
CA GLU A 316 -15.84 -35.55 -5.08
C GLU A 316 -16.70 -34.30 -4.85
N VAL A 317 -16.11 -33.21 -4.34
CA VAL A 317 -16.86 -32.01 -3.93
C VAL A 317 -16.87 -30.88 -4.94
N LEU A 318 -16.18 -31.02 -6.08
CA LEU A 318 -16.13 -29.99 -7.11
C LEU A 318 -17.53 -29.58 -7.60
N GLY A 319 -18.44 -30.56 -7.71
CA GLY A 319 -19.83 -30.33 -8.11
C GLY A 319 -20.67 -29.60 -7.05
N GLU A 320 -20.22 -29.56 -5.80
CA GLU A 320 -20.89 -28.89 -4.68
C GLU A 320 -20.37 -27.46 -4.48
N MET A 321 -19.17 -27.14 -4.98
CA MET A 321 -18.58 -25.81 -4.89
C MET A 321 -19.41 -24.77 -5.64
N ALA A 322 -19.60 -23.60 -5.03
CA ALA A 322 -20.17 -22.44 -5.69
C ALA A 322 -19.10 -21.75 -6.54
N PHE A 323 -19.40 -21.50 -7.81
CA PHE A 323 -18.56 -20.73 -8.73
C PHE A 323 -19.39 -19.62 -9.36
N THR A 324 -18.76 -18.46 -9.56
CA THR A 324 -19.33 -17.43 -10.41
C THR A 324 -18.79 -17.61 -11.84
N TYR A 325 -19.69 -17.59 -12.82
CA TYR A 325 -19.30 -17.58 -14.24
C TYR A 325 -19.08 -16.16 -14.78
N GLY A 326 -18.75 -15.23 -13.88
CA GLY A 326 -18.45 -13.84 -14.22
C GLY A 326 -17.09 -13.67 -14.89
N GLY A 327 -16.92 -12.51 -15.53
CA GLY A 327 -15.69 -12.09 -16.18
C GLY A 327 -15.43 -12.72 -17.57
N PRO A 328 -14.39 -12.26 -18.29
CA PRO A 328 -14.18 -12.62 -19.70
C PRO A 328 -13.99 -14.12 -19.96
N ASN A 329 -13.44 -14.85 -18.98
CA ASN A 329 -13.13 -16.27 -19.08
C ASN A 329 -14.15 -17.16 -18.32
N ARG A 330 -15.26 -16.59 -17.82
CA ARG A 330 -16.28 -17.31 -17.02
C ARG A 330 -15.69 -18.12 -15.86
N ASN A 331 -14.73 -17.51 -15.16
CA ASN A 331 -13.95 -18.15 -14.09
C ASN A 331 -14.03 -17.39 -12.76
N GLY A 332 -14.89 -16.38 -12.68
CA GLY A 332 -15.07 -15.52 -11.51
C GLY A 332 -14.06 -14.38 -11.41
N MET A 333 -13.21 -14.19 -12.43
CA MET A 333 -12.24 -13.11 -12.50
C MET A 333 -12.50 -12.19 -13.68
N ILE A 334 -12.44 -10.88 -13.43
CA ILE A 334 -12.45 -9.85 -14.47
C ILE A 334 -11.05 -9.57 -15.02
N HIS A 335 -9.99 -9.91 -14.26
CA HIS A 335 -8.61 -9.69 -14.68
C HIS A 335 -7.65 -10.73 -14.10
N ALA A 336 -6.69 -11.23 -14.90
CA ALA A 336 -5.78 -12.30 -14.48
C ALA A 336 -4.87 -11.94 -13.29
N ALA A 337 -4.53 -10.65 -13.13
CA ALA A 337 -3.78 -10.18 -11.97
C ALA A 337 -4.57 -10.27 -10.64
N GLN A 338 -5.87 -10.54 -10.63
CA GLN A 338 -6.57 -10.89 -9.38
C GLN A 338 -5.92 -12.10 -8.70
N LEU A 339 -5.27 -12.99 -9.47
CA LEU A 339 -4.49 -14.12 -8.95
C LEU A 339 -3.01 -13.79 -8.91
N GLY A 340 -2.51 -13.53 -7.70
CA GLY A 340 -1.10 -13.26 -7.44
C GLY A 340 -0.62 -11.86 -7.82
N GLY A 341 -1.37 -11.09 -8.60
CA GLY A 341 -1.09 -9.71 -9.00
C GLY A 341 -0.37 -9.52 -10.32
N TYR A 342 -0.02 -8.26 -10.58
CA TYR A 342 0.85 -7.89 -11.69
C TYR A 342 2.27 -8.45 -11.51
N ASP A 343 3.02 -8.45 -12.60
CA ASP A 343 4.41 -8.84 -12.65
C ASP A 343 5.29 -7.70 -13.15
N LEU A 344 5.92 -7.00 -12.20
CA LEU A 344 6.80 -5.88 -12.49
C LEU A 344 8.13 -6.32 -13.14
N TRP A 345 8.41 -7.62 -13.26
CA TRP A 345 9.50 -8.13 -14.09
C TRP A 345 9.19 -8.09 -15.59
N ASN A 346 7.91 -7.96 -15.92
CA ASN A 346 7.38 -7.98 -17.28
C ASN A 346 6.70 -6.65 -17.62
N VAL A 347 7.39 -5.54 -17.32
CA VAL A 347 6.97 -4.19 -17.73
C VAL A 347 7.59 -3.86 -19.09
N GLU A 348 6.81 -3.25 -19.96
CA GLU A 348 7.23 -2.73 -21.25
C GLU A 348 6.90 -1.23 -21.33
N ILE A 349 7.89 -0.41 -21.61
CA ILE A 349 7.74 1.03 -21.86
C ILE A 349 8.40 1.33 -23.20
N ASN A 350 7.67 1.97 -24.11
CA ASN A 350 8.11 2.23 -25.49
C ASN A 350 8.63 0.99 -26.25
N GLY A 351 8.01 -0.18 -26.00
CA GLY A 351 8.40 -1.44 -26.64
C GLY A 351 9.59 -2.15 -25.99
N GLU A 352 10.24 -1.56 -24.98
CA GLU A 352 11.38 -2.14 -24.29
C GLU A 352 10.99 -2.75 -22.94
N LYS A 353 11.42 -3.99 -22.69
CA LYS A 353 11.28 -4.61 -21.38
C LYS A 353 12.22 -3.96 -20.37
N THR A 354 11.66 -3.44 -19.28
CA THR A 354 12.43 -2.62 -18.33
C THR A 354 11.87 -2.71 -16.91
N ILE A 355 12.67 -2.25 -15.94
CA ILE A 355 12.19 -1.92 -14.58
C ILE A 355 12.33 -0.41 -14.29
N SER A 356 12.55 0.39 -15.33
CA SER A 356 12.77 1.83 -15.29
C SER A 356 11.56 2.56 -15.84
N LEU A 357 11.16 3.66 -15.23
CA LEU A 357 10.14 4.56 -15.78
C LEU A 357 10.66 5.44 -16.92
N LYS A 358 11.96 5.34 -17.26
CA LYS A 358 12.56 6.09 -18.38
C LYS A 358 11.77 5.85 -19.67
N GLY A 359 11.42 6.94 -20.36
CA GLY A 359 10.64 6.93 -21.58
C GLY A 359 9.12 6.95 -21.36
N LEU A 360 8.63 6.78 -20.13
CA LEU A 360 7.20 6.90 -19.85
C LEU A 360 6.75 8.36 -20.01
N ARG A 361 5.63 8.56 -20.70
CA ARG A 361 5.03 9.87 -20.95
C ARG A 361 3.99 10.19 -19.87
N LEU A 362 4.10 11.35 -19.25
CA LEU A 362 3.17 11.88 -18.26
C LEU A 362 1.98 12.57 -18.94
N SER A 363 0.93 12.88 -18.18
CA SER A 363 -0.32 13.44 -18.72
C SER A 363 -0.14 14.83 -19.33
N ASP A 364 0.82 15.61 -18.85
CA ASP A 364 1.21 16.92 -19.41
C ASP A 364 2.05 16.81 -20.68
N GLY A 365 2.37 15.59 -21.13
CA GLY A 365 3.22 15.31 -22.27
C GLY A 365 4.71 15.23 -21.96
N THR A 366 5.13 15.55 -20.73
CA THR A 366 6.51 15.40 -20.27
C THR A 366 6.94 13.94 -20.35
N THR A 367 8.18 13.68 -20.76
CA THR A 367 8.75 12.32 -20.80
C THR A 367 9.85 12.19 -19.77
N ILE A 368 9.83 11.11 -18.99
CA ILE A 368 10.88 10.82 -18.01
C ILE A 368 12.17 10.46 -18.77
N LYS A 369 13.21 11.28 -18.64
CA LYS A 369 14.46 11.15 -19.43
C LYS A 369 15.52 10.26 -18.78
N HIS A 370 15.50 10.12 -17.46
CA HIS A 370 16.50 9.37 -16.69
C HIS A 370 15.90 8.12 -16.05
N ASP A 371 16.76 7.22 -15.60
CA ASP A 371 16.33 5.98 -14.96
C ASP A 371 15.77 6.22 -13.55
N ILE A 372 14.46 5.98 -13.41
CA ILE A 372 13.76 5.86 -12.12
C ILE A 372 13.33 4.40 -12.01
N LEU A 373 14.10 3.61 -11.27
CA LEU A 373 13.91 2.16 -11.18
C LEU A 373 12.86 1.84 -10.13
N PHE A 374 12.07 0.79 -10.33
CA PHE A 374 11.17 0.27 -9.28
C PHE A 374 11.61 -1.10 -8.78
N VAL A 375 11.43 -1.34 -7.48
CA VAL A 375 11.76 -2.60 -6.82
C VAL A 375 10.62 -3.04 -5.92
N GLN A 376 10.23 -4.30 -6.03
CA GLN A 376 9.22 -4.91 -5.18
C GLN A 376 9.85 -5.63 -3.98
N PHE A 377 9.34 -5.34 -2.79
CA PHE A 377 9.66 -6.02 -1.55
C PHE A 377 8.43 -6.77 -1.00
N PRO A 378 8.63 -7.84 -0.21
CA PRO A 378 7.54 -8.45 0.56
C PRO A 378 6.86 -7.43 1.48
N HIS A 379 5.61 -7.72 1.87
CA HIS A 379 4.89 -6.86 2.81
C HIS A 379 5.66 -6.73 4.15
N PRO A 380 5.69 -5.54 4.80
CA PRO A 380 6.48 -5.34 6.01
C PRO A 380 6.11 -6.27 7.18
N SER A 381 4.84 -6.67 7.27
CA SER A 381 4.40 -7.66 8.26
C SER A 381 4.96 -9.06 7.97
N ALA A 382 5.17 -9.43 6.72
CA ALA A 382 5.82 -10.70 6.36
C ALA A 382 7.29 -10.66 6.76
N LEU A 383 8.01 -9.58 6.40
CA LEU A 383 9.40 -9.38 6.80
C LEU A 383 9.58 -9.33 8.33
N SER A 384 8.60 -8.80 9.06
CA SER A 384 8.64 -8.73 10.53
C SER A 384 8.33 -10.04 11.25
N ARG A 385 7.84 -11.07 10.53
CA ARG A 385 7.63 -12.43 11.07
C ARG A 385 8.83 -13.36 10.80
N MET A 386 9.79 -12.91 10.01
CA MET A 386 11.03 -13.63 9.68
C MET A 386 12.12 -13.34 10.72
N SER A 387 13.16 -14.19 10.76
CA SER A 387 14.42 -13.83 11.41
C SER A 387 15.04 -12.59 10.75
N LYS A 388 15.94 -11.91 11.46
CA LYS A 388 16.61 -10.72 10.92
C LYS A 388 17.42 -11.07 9.67
N GLU A 389 18.05 -12.23 9.69
CA GLU A 389 18.89 -12.79 8.63
C GLU A 389 18.04 -13.10 7.39
N ASP A 390 16.91 -13.78 7.57
CA ASP A 390 15.99 -14.10 6.47
C ASP A 390 15.36 -12.85 5.85
N ALA A 391 14.96 -11.88 6.68
CA ALA A 391 14.42 -10.62 6.20
C ALA A 391 15.49 -9.82 5.42
N SER A 392 16.74 -9.79 5.91
CA SER A 392 17.87 -9.16 5.22
C SER A 392 18.15 -9.83 3.88
N SER A 393 18.16 -11.17 3.87
CA SER A 393 18.34 -11.97 2.65
C SER A 393 17.22 -11.70 1.63
N SER A 394 15.97 -11.63 2.09
CA SER A 394 14.81 -11.33 1.25
C SER A 394 14.92 -9.95 0.57
N VAL A 395 15.31 -8.91 1.33
CA VAL A 395 15.54 -7.56 0.79
C VAL A 395 16.72 -7.55 -0.17
N ASN A 396 17.87 -8.14 0.18
CA ASN A 396 19.03 -8.22 -0.70
C ASN A 396 18.71 -8.94 -2.01
N LYS A 397 17.93 -10.03 -1.97
CA LYS A 397 17.47 -10.74 -3.17
C LYS A 397 16.64 -9.83 -4.07
N ALA A 398 15.72 -9.04 -3.49
CA ALA A 398 14.92 -8.08 -4.25
C ALA A 398 15.79 -6.99 -4.89
N LEU A 399 16.88 -6.55 -4.24
CA LEU A 399 17.76 -5.50 -4.74
C LEU A 399 18.69 -5.92 -5.88
N LYS A 400 18.93 -7.22 -6.10
CA LYS A 400 19.80 -7.72 -7.20
C LYS A 400 19.39 -7.23 -8.58
N VAL A 401 18.12 -6.85 -8.69
CA VAL A 401 17.45 -6.43 -9.92
C VAL A 401 17.96 -5.07 -10.41
N LEU A 402 18.56 -4.30 -9.49
CA LEU A 402 19.21 -3.03 -9.77
C LEU A 402 20.63 -3.23 -10.33
N GLU A 403 21.26 -4.40 -10.16
CA GLU A 403 22.66 -4.64 -10.55
C GLU A 403 22.95 -4.35 -12.04
N PRO A 404 22.09 -4.71 -13.02
CA PRO A 404 22.33 -4.39 -14.42
C PRO A 404 22.39 -2.88 -14.69
N TYR A 405 21.63 -2.08 -13.94
CA TYR A 405 21.63 -0.63 -14.05
C TYR A 405 22.80 -0.01 -13.28
N ALA A 406 23.11 -0.54 -12.10
CA ALA A 406 24.26 -0.12 -11.31
C ALA A 406 25.58 -0.29 -12.07
N LYS A 407 25.73 -1.41 -12.80
CA LYS A 407 26.88 -1.66 -13.70
C LYS A 407 26.96 -0.66 -14.85
N LYS A 408 25.85 -0.03 -15.24
CA LYS A 408 25.77 1.03 -16.26
C LYS A 408 25.89 2.44 -15.65
N GLY A 409 26.21 2.55 -14.36
CA GLY A 409 26.44 3.82 -13.68
C GLY A 409 25.23 4.38 -12.93
N TRP A 410 24.08 3.69 -12.91
CA TRP A 410 22.97 4.10 -12.07
C TRP A 410 23.37 4.04 -10.59
N LYS A 411 23.10 5.12 -9.86
CA LYS A 411 23.32 5.19 -8.41
C LYS A 411 22.44 6.27 -7.80
N ILE A 412 22.12 6.09 -6.52
CA ILE A 412 21.65 7.17 -5.65
C ILE A 412 22.88 7.94 -5.17
N THR A 413 22.87 9.26 -5.35
CA THR A 413 23.96 10.11 -4.85
C THR A 413 23.78 10.24 -3.34
N PRO A 414 24.78 9.88 -2.53
CA PRO A 414 24.64 10.02 -1.08
C PRO A 414 24.44 11.49 -0.73
N GLU A 415 23.50 11.78 0.16
CA GLU A 415 23.35 13.08 0.80
C GLU A 415 24.54 13.34 1.74
N ASP A 416 24.77 14.61 2.09
CA ASP A 416 25.93 15.04 2.87
C ASP A 416 26.12 14.24 4.16
N GLY A 417 27.33 13.72 4.36
CA GLY A 417 27.68 12.93 5.54
C GLY A 417 27.20 11.46 5.51
N LEU A 418 26.52 11.03 4.44
CA LEU A 418 26.07 9.66 4.28
C LEU A 418 26.91 8.87 3.29
N ARG A 419 26.75 7.54 3.32
CA ARG A 419 27.38 6.62 2.39
C ARG A 419 26.31 5.77 1.73
N ASN A 420 26.37 5.69 0.40
CA ASN A 420 25.60 4.70 -0.35
C ASN A 420 26.24 3.32 -0.15
N LYS A 421 25.69 2.52 0.77
CA LYS A 421 26.18 1.18 1.13
C LYS A 421 25.89 0.16 0.03
N TYR A 422 24.78 0.33 -0.70
CA TYR A 422 24.48 -0.50 -1.88
C TYR A 422 25.57 -0.38 -2.95
N ALA A 423 25.91 0.85 -3.34
CA ALA A 423 26.97 1.10 -4.33
C ALA A 423 28.35 0.62 -3.86
N ALA A 424 28.57 0.56 -2.54
CA ALA A 424 29.79 0.02 -1.94
C ALA A 424 29.82 -1.52 -1.83
N GLY A 425 28.79 -2.24 -2.31
CA GLY A 425 28.72 -3.69 -2.25
C GLY A 425 28.45 -4.25 -0.84
N VAL A 426 28.03 -3.41 0.11
CA VAL A 426 27.72 -3.85 1.48
C VAL A 426 26.31 -4.46 1.49
N PRO A 427 26.10 -5.69 1.98
CA PRO A 427 24.77 -6.27 2.08
C PRO A 427 23.85 -5.44 2.98
N TYR A 428 22.56 -5.35 2.61
CA TYR A 428 21.55 -4.76 3.46
C TYR A 428 21.33 -5.58 4.74
N VAL A 429 21.17 -4.90 5.87
CA VAL A 429 20.86 -5.52 7.17
C VAL A 429 19.53 -4.95 7.67
N TYR A 430 18.52 -5.81 7.74
CA TYR A 430 17.17 -5.45 8.16
C TYR A 430 17.14 -5.00 9.62
N GLY A 431 16.61 -3.81 9.85
CA GLY A 431 16.57 -3.17 11.16
C GLY A 431 15.53 -2.05 11.18
N ARG A 432 15.75 -1.05 12.04
CA ARG A 432 14.93 0.16 12.18
C ARG A 432 15.84 1.30 12.63
N THR A 433 15.56 2.50 12.14
CA THR A 433 16.16 3.75 12.62
C THR A 433 15.05 4.71 13.04
N ASP A 434 15.38 5.71 13.84
CA ASP A 434 14.46 6.80 14.19
C ASP A 434 14.07 7.61 12.96
N ILE A 435 12.86 8.15 13.01
CA ILE A 435 12.32 9.01 11.95
C ILE A 435 12.53 10.44 12.42
N GLY A 436 13.32 11.21 11.68
CA GLY A 436 13.61 12.61 12.05
C GLY A 436 12.35 13.50 12.01
N PRO A 437 12.34 14.58 12.82
CA PRO A 437 11.18 15.48 12.96
C PRO A 437 10.75 16.16 11.65
N GLN A 438 11.67 16.33 10.69
CA GLN A 438 11.41 16.92 9.39
C GLN A 438 10.41 16.12 8.52
N ASN A 439 10.17 14.85 8.88
CA ASN A 439 9.19 14.01 8.21
C ASN A 439 7.78 14.11 8.81
N TYR A 440 7.55 15.06 9.72
CA TYR A 440 6.27 15.30 10.37
C TYR A 440 5.87 16.76 10.22
N ASP A 441 4.59 17.02 10.46
CA ASP A 441 4.06 18.38 10.49
C ASP A 441 4.72 19.19 11.61
N PHE A 442 4.87 20.50 11.38
CA PHE A 442 5.33 21.41 12.41
C PHE A 442 4.47 21.29 13.67
N GLY A 443 5.12 21.18 14.83
CA GLY A 443 4.43 21.02 16.12
C GLY A 443 3.86 19.62 16.37
N ALA A 444 4.12 18.63 15.50
CA ALA A 444 3.73 17.26 15.77
C ALA A 444 4.35 16.77 17.10
N PRO A 445 3.55 16.24 18.04
CA PRO A 445 4.04 15.88 19.36
C PRO A 445 4.97 14.66 19.29
N ARG A 446 6.02 14.64 20.13
CA ARG A 446 7.04 13.57 20.15
C ARG A 446 6.46 12.16 20.32
N ASN A 447 5.33 12.02 21.00
CA ASN A 447 4.65 10.73 21.17
C ASN A 447 4.04 10.18 19.86
N ARG A 448 3.93 10.99 18.80
CA ARG A 448 3.56 10.55 17.44
C ARG A 448 4.79 10.30 16.55
N MET A 449 5.96 10.79 16.96
CA MET A 449 7.25 10.64 16.27
C MET A 449 8.03 9.43 16.79
N VAL A 450 7.39 8.26 16.81
CA VAL A 450 8.00 7.05 17.39
C VAL A 450 8.50 6.12 16.29
N PRO A 451 9.58 5.34 16.51
CA PRO A 451 10.05 4.29 15.59
C PRO A 451 9.33 2.95 15.80
N VAL A 452 8.51 2.83 16.84
CA VAL A 452 7.74 1.64 17.19
C VAL A 452 6.34 2.07 17.59
N SER A 453 5.31 1.37 17.09
CA SER A 453 3.94 1.72 17.46
C SER A 453 3.69 1.35 18.93
N SER A 454 3.50 2.37 19.76
CA SER A 454 2.97 2.28 21.12
C SER A 454 1.51 2.71 21.18
N ALA A 455 0.78 2.61 20.05
CA ALA A 455 -0.61 3.04 19.98
C ALA A 455 -1.56 1.85 19.85
N VAL A 456 -2.76 2.01 20.40
CA VAL A 456 -3.87 1.07 20.31
C VAL A 456 -5.11 1.80 19.81
N ARG A 457 -5.87 1.14 18.94
CA ARG A 457 -7.17 1.65 18.51
C ARG A 457 -8.25 1.13 19.48
N ASN A 458 -9.02 2.04 20.04
CA ASN A 458 -10.14 1.76 20.93
C ASN A 458 -11.46 2.12 20.22
N GLY A 459 -12.08 1.17 19.53
CA GLY A 459 -13.26 1.44 18.69
C GLY A 459 -12.89 1.93 17.27
N SER A 460 -13.77 2.68 16.61
CA SER A 460 -13.50 3.21 15.25
C SER A 460 -12.74 4.53 15.27
N ASN A 461 -13.09 5.42 16.19
CA ASN A 461 -12.75 6.85 16.21
C ASN A 461 -11.79 7.28 17.33
N LYS A 462 -11.23 6.35 18.11
CA LYS A 462 -10.28 6.67 19.20
C LYS A 462 -8.98 5.90 19.05
N ILE A 463 -7.87 6.62 19.10
CA ILE A 463 -6.51 6.07 19.16
C ILE A 463 -5.88 6.54 20.47
N THR A 464 -5.38 5.60 21.25
CA THR A 464 -4.63 5.89 22.48
C THR A 464 -3.16 5.62 22.22
N ILE A 465 -2.31 6.60 22.54
CA ILE A 465 -0.87 6.56 22.32
C ILE A 465 -0.16 6.33 23.66
N GLY A 466 0.88 5.52 23.68
CA GLY A 466 1.68 5.20 24.87
C GLY A 466 1.37 3.86 25.51
N ILE A 467 0.35 3.13 25.03
CA ILE A 467 -0.02 1.78 25.49
C ILE A 467 -0.28 0.87 24.29
N ARG A 468 0.26 -0.35 24.32
CA ARG A 468 0.07 -1.36 23.26
C ARG A 468 -1.09 -2.30 23.59
N ASP A 469 -1.34 -2.52 24.87
CA ASP A 469 -2.49 -3.25 25.38
C ASP A 469 -3.51 -2.25 25.92
N PRO A 470 -4.82 -2.41 25.62
CA PRO A 470 -5.83 -1.60 26.27
C PRO A 470 -5.71 -1.84 27.76
N ALA A 471 -5.38 -0.79 28.51
CA ALA A 471 -5.43 -0.85 29.96
C ALA A 471 -6.85 -1.33 30.34
N LYS A 472 -6.94 -2.53 30.89
CA LYS A 472 -8.17 -3.04 31.48
C LYS A 472 -8.32 -2.30 32.80
N PHE A 473 -8.91 -1.11 32.76
CA PHE A 473 -9.39 -0.49 33.99
C PHE A 473 -10.58 -1.33 34.46
N PRO A 474 -10.55 -1.90 35.68
CA PRO A 474 -11.73 -2.47 36.29
C PRO A 474 -12.87 -1.45 36.18
N SER A 475 -14.05 -1.90 35.75
CA SER A 475 -15.23 -1.03 35.58
C SER A 475 -15.64 -0.29 36.87
N GLU A 476 -15.12 -0.74 38.01
CA GLU A 476 -15.33 -0.16 39.33
C GLU A 476 -14.59 1.18 39.49
N ASP A 477 -13.41 1.33 38.89
CA ASP A 477 -12.58 2.55 39.01
C ASP A 477 -13.08 3.70 38.11
N VAL A 478 -13.84 3.38 37.05
CA VAL A 478 -14.39 4.37 36.10
C VAL A 478 -15.70 4.97 36.62
N LYS A 479 -16.36 4.33 37.60
CA LYS A 479 -17.59 4.87 38.24
C LYS A 479 -17.30 5.82 39.41
N ALA A 480 -16.04 5.95 39.83
CA ALA A 480 -15.62 6.82 40.93
C ALA A 480 -15.14 8.21 40.47
N ILE A 481 -15.31 8.53 39.18
CA ILE A 481 -15.07 9.84 38.55
C ILE A 481 -16.41 10.29 37.97
#